data_AF-A0A409XPH9-F1
#
_entry.id   AF-A0A409XPH9-F1
#
_cell.length_a   1.000
_cell.length_b   1.000
_cell.length_c   1.000
_cell.angle_alpha   90.00
_cell.angle_beta   90.00
_cell.angle_gamma   90.00
#
_symmetry.space_group_name_H-M   'P 1'
#
loop_
_entity.id
_entity.type
_entity.pdbx_description
1 polymer ?
#
loop_
_entity_poly.entity_id
_entity_poly.type
_entity_poly.pdbx_seq_one_letter_code
_entity_poly.pdbx_strand_id
1 'polypeptide(L)'
;MTSRSGTFSANYDTNNSGLSSGEEYFTDASEPSETSEISEPNETQMVDQQMIDAPKTRELSLSKPTPFNGERFKSKKFLQECILYMGINKDTYDTEPKRITFILSYMQEGNTVDWKQQFVQNKLNLNTGDIDLPTYREFINEFQKAFKPEEEDINALDKLKML
;
A
#
# COMPACT_ATOMS: atom_id res chain seq x y z
N MET A 1 -57.30 42.59 15.24
CA MET A 1 -57.10 41.62 16.33
C MET A 1 -55.63 41.23 16.35
N THR A 2 -54.91 41.77 17.34
CA THR A 2 -53.83 41.16 18.13
C THR A 2 -53.10 39.95 17.52
N SER A 3 -51.80 40.03 17.23
CA SER A 3 -50.68 39.65 18.15
C SER A 3 -49.85 38.57 17.43
N ARG A 4 -48.53 38.38 17.56
CA ARG A 4 -47.47 38.94 18.39
C ARG A 4 -46.14 38.46 17.79
N SER A 5 -45.14 39.31 17.91
CA SER A 5 -43.73 39.15 17.55
C SER A 5 -43.04 37.97 18.24
N GLY A 6 -42.05 37.37 17.56
CA GLY A 6 -41.06 36.48 18.15
C GLY A 6 -39.67 36.84 17.64
N THR A 7 -38.98 37.75 18.34
CA THR A 7 -37.59 38.16 18.08
C THR A 7 -36.62 37.21 18.76
N PHE A 8 -35.61 36.78 18.01
CA PHE A 8 -34.44 36.03 18.45
C PHE A 8 -33.50 36.95 19.24
N SER A 9 -33.22 36.61 20.51
CA SER A 9 -32.19 37.25 21.32
C SER A 9 -31.28 36.17 21.90
N ALA A 10 -30.02 36.20 21.49
CA ALA A 10 -28.92 35.50 22.13
C ALA A 10 -28.50 36.24 23.39
N ASN A 11 -28.32 35.53 24.51
CA ASN A 11 -27.60 35.99 25.69
C ASN A 11 -26.94 34.77 26.33
N TYR A 12 -25.61 34.70 26.31
CA TYR A 12 -24.82 33.87 27.20
C TYR A 12 -23.92 34.80 28.00
N ASP A 13 -24.27 35.00 29.25
CA ASP A 13 -23.39 35.55 30.28
C ASP A 13 -23.27 34.49 31.37
N THR A 14 -22.04 34.10 31.71
CA THR A 14 -21.65 33.96 33.12
C THR A 14 -20.13 33.93 33.24
N ASN A 15 -19.67 35.02 33.84
CA ASN A 15 -18.32 35.33 34.27
C ASN A 15 -17.74 34.25 35.20
N ASN A 16 -16.45 33.97 35.07
CA ASN A 16 -15.65 33.43 36.18
C ASN A 16 -14.39 34.29 36.33
N SER A 17 -14.43 35.19 37.31
CA SER A 17 -13.31 36.01 37.78
C SER A 17 -13.05 35.63 39.24
N GLY A 18 -11.87 35.06 39.51
CA GLY A 18 -11.39 34.75 40.85
C GLY A 18 -9.87 34.86 40.92
N LEU A 19 -9.40 36.06 41.29
CA LEU A 19 -8.04 36.36 41.74
C LEU A 19 -8.04 36.31 43.27
N SER A 20 -7.07 35.61 43.88
CA SER A 20 -6.67 35.85 45.28
C SER A 20 -5.17 35.62 45.45
N SER A 21 -4.58 36.48 46.25
CA SER A 21 -3.17 36.92 46.32
C SER A 21 -2.42 36.37 47.54
N GLY A 22 -1.07 36.37 47.48
CA GLY A 22 -0.11 36.40 48.60
C GLY A 22 0.22 35.03 49.20
N GLU A 23 1.45 34.66 49.58
CA GLU A 23 2.59 35.47 50.05
C GLU A 23 3.93 34.79 49.71
N GLU A 24 4.94 35.61 49.45
CA GLU A 24 6.35 35.25 49.28
C GLU A 24 7.08 35.39 50.64
N TYR A 25 7.97 34.45 50.96
CA TYR A 25 9.02 34.66 51.97
C TYR A 25 10.37 34.27 51.36
N PHE A 26 11.23 35.27 51.17
CA PHE A 26 12.66 35.16 50.90
C PHE A 26 13.45 35.39 52.19
N THR A 27 14.45 34.56 52.47
CA THR A 27 15.72 34.86 53.16
C THR A 27 16.61 33.62 53.05
N ASP A 28 17.93 33.62 52.93
CA ASP A 28 18.97 34.48 52.34
C ASP A 28 20.24 33.56 52.38
N ALA A 29 21.21 33.89 51.55
CA ALA A 29 22.41 33.18 51.14
C ALA A 29 23.27 32.47 52.20
N SER A 30 23.93 31.38 51.78
CA SER A 30 25.38 31.11 51.98
C SER A 30 25.85 29.92 51.14
N GLU A 31 26.44 30.21 49.97
CA GLU A 31 27.52 29.43 49.33
C GLU A 31 28.86 30.16 49.65
N PRO A 32 30.08 29.58 49.51
CA PRO A 32 30.54 28.66 48.45
C PRO A 32 31.37 27.48 49.05
N SER A 33 31.99 26.51 48.35
CA SER A 33 32.73 26.45 47.07
C SER A 33 33.13 25.00 46.77
N GLU A 34 33.19 24.65 45.47
CA GLU A 34 34.14 23.73 44.77
C GLU A 34 34.33 22.30 45.33
N THR A 35 34.10 21.19 44.62
CA THR A 35 34.68 20.64 43.37
C THR A 35 34.10 19.20 43.32
N SER A 36 33.84 18.49 42.22
CA SER A 36 34.57 18.28 40.98
C SER A 36 33.67 17.42 40.07
N GLU A 37 33.52 17.82 38.80
CA GLU A 37 33.05 16.96 37.72
C GLU A 37 34.06 15.82 37.48
N ILE A 38 33.59 14.57 37.43
CA ILE A 38 34.28 13.52 36.65
C ILE A 38 33.21 12.71 35.92
N SER A 39 33.24 12.87 34.61
CA SER A 39 32.60 12.11 33.56
C SER A 39 33.05 10.66 33.54
N GLU A 40 32.10 9.72 33.43
CA GLU A 40 32.39 8.33 33.07
C GLU A 40 32.74 8.22 31.58
N PRO A 41 33.75 7.40 31.23
CA PRO A 41 33.68 6.70 29.96
C PRO A 41 33.99 5.20 30.10
N ASN A 42 33.00 4.42 29.64
CA ASN A 42 33.14 3.51 28.51
C ASN A 42 34.00 2.24 28.69
N GLU A 43 33.40 1.15 29.19
CA GLU A 43 33.89 -0.20 28.89
C GLU A 43 33.20 -0.74 27.63
N THR A 44 34.00 -0.84 26.56
CA THR A 44 33.64 -1.51 25.31
C THR A 44 33.53 -3.01 25.56
N GLN A 45 32.31 -3.53 25.73
CA GLN A 45 32.05 -4.96 25.58
C GLN A 45 31.69 -5.25 24.12
N MET A 46 32.57 -6.00 23.46
CA MET A 46 32.35 -6.57 22.15
C MET A 46 31.22 -7.60 22.24
N VAL A 47 29.99 -7.19 21.95
CA VAL A 47 28.92 -8.12 21.62
C VAL A 47 29.14 -8.53 20.18
N ASP A 48 29.71 -9.71 19.97
CA ASP A 48 29.67 -10.38 18.67
C ASP A 48 28.22 -10.83 18.44
N GLN A 49 27.38 -9.86 18.10
CA GLN A 49 26.01 -10.10 17.68
C GLN A 49 26.11 -10.69 16.28
N GLN A 50 26.31 -12.01 16.22
CA GLN A 50 26.11 -12.78 15.02
C GLN A 50 24.64 -12.61 14.62
N MET A 51 24.37 -11.60 13.79
CA MET A 51 23.11 -11.43 13.10
C MET A 51 22.93 -12.69 12.27
N ILE A 52 22.02 -13.55 12.72
CA ILE A 52 21.45 -14.58 11.87
C ILE A 52 20.70 -13.80 10.80
N ASP A 53 21.38 -13.53 9.68
CA ASP A 53 20.75 -12.98 8.49
C ASP A 53 19.60 -13.95 8.16
N ALA A 54 18.37 -13.52 8.48
CA ALA A 54 17.19 -14.22 8.01
C ALA A 54 17.35 -14.39 6.50
N PRO A 55 17.10 -15.59 5.93
CA PRO A 55 17.31 -15.81 4.51
C PRO A 55 16.47 -14.80 3.74
N LYS A 56 17.15 -13.79 3.19
CA LYS A 56 16.55 -12.78 2.32
C LYS A 56 16.20 -13.54 1.05
N THR A 57 14.94 -13.93 0.89
CA THR A 57 14.52 -14.67 -0.31
C THR A 57 14.72 -13.76 -1.51
N ARG A 58 15.80 -14.00 -2.25
CA ARG A 58 16.14 -13.24 -3.46
C ARG A 58 15.30 -13.80 -4.60
N GLU A 59 14.66 -12.90 -5.33
CA GLU A 59 13.94 -13.24 -6.56
C GLU A 59 14.93 -13.86 -7.56
N LEU A 60 14.58 -15.04 -8.08
CA LEU A 60 15.37 -15.74 -9.08
C LEU A 60 15.36 -14.94 -10.38
N SER A 61 16.55 -14.73 -10.95
CA SER A 61 16.76 -13.94 -12.17
C SER A 61 16.31 -14.71 -13.42
N LEU A 62 14.99 -14.79 -13.63
CA LEU A 62 14.39 -15.27 -14.86
C LEU A 62 14.14 -14.12 -15.83
N SER A 63 13.90 -14.48 -17.10
CA SER A 63 13.31 -13.53 -18.04
C SER A 63 11.95 -13.07 -17.50
N LYS A 64 11.80 -11.77 -17.37
CA LYS A 64 10.54 -11.13 -16.95
C LYS A 64 9.47 -11.33 -18.03
N PRO A 65 8.18 -11.35 -17.67
CA PRO A 65 7.09 -11.38 -18.64
C PRO A 65 7.20 -10.25 -19.66
N THR A 66 6.76 -10.52 -20.88
CA THR A 66 6.66 -9.48 -21.90
C THR A 66 5.53 -8.51 -21.53
N PRO A 67 5.70 -7.17 -21.66
CA PRO A 67 4.58 -6.24 -21.51
C PRO A 67 3.38 -6.64 -22.39
N PHE A 68 2.20 -6.57 -21.80
CA PHE A 68 0.96 -6.91 -22.48
C PHE A 68 0.29 -5.65 -23.01
N ASN A 69 0.04 -5.63 -24.32
CA ASN A 69 -0.59 -4.52 -25.01
C ASN A 69 -2.10 -4.71 -25.24
N GLY A 70 -2.64 -5.86 -24.82
CA GLY A 70 -4.08 -6.15 -24.88
C GLY A 70 -4.55 -6.92 -26.11
N GLU A 71 -3.62 -7.39 -26.93
CA GLU A 71 -3.92 -8.31 -28.02
C GLU A 71 -4.53 -9.61 -27.45
N ARG A 72 -5.81 -9.85 -27.76
CA ARG A 72 -6.61 -10.92 -27.14
C ARG A 72 -6.01 -12.32 -27.34
N PHE A 73 -5.41 -12.59 -28.51
CA PHE A 73 -4.75 -13.88 -28.78
C PHE A 73 -3.45 -14.09 -27.98
N LYS A 74 -2.83 -13.00 -27.47
CA LYS A 74 -1.64 -13.06 -26.60
C LYS A 74 -1.99 -13.12 -25.10
N SER A 75 -3.25 -12.91 -24.71
CA SER A 75 -3.65 -12.82 -23.30
C SER A 75 -3.33 -14.08 -22.49
N LYS A 76 -3.55 -15.27 -23.09
CA LYS A 76 -3.21 -16.56 -22.48
C LYS A 76 -1.70 -16.71 -22.26
N LYS A 77 -0.91 -16.40 -23.29
CA LYS A 77 0.57 -16.48 -23.22
C LYS A 77 1.08 -15.55 -22.12
N PHE A 78 0.58 -14.32 -22.07
CA PHE A 78 0.94 -13.35 -21.04
C PHE A 78 0.66 -13.87 -19.62
N LEU A 79 -0.53 -14.40 -19.35
CA LEU A 79 -0.83 -14.98 -18.04
C LEU A 79 0.07 -16.15 -17.69
N GLN A 80 0.42 -17.00 -18.66
CA GLN A 80 1.35 -18.12 -18.45
C GLN A 80 2.75 -17.64 -18.05
N GLU A 81 3.27 -16.62 -18.72
CA GLU A 81 4.57 -16.01 -18.38
C GLU A 81 4.55 -15.44 -16.94
N CYS A 82 3.47 -14.72 -16.58
CA CYS A 82 3.30 -14.20 -15.23
C CYS A 82 3.22 -15.30 -14.16
N ILE A 83 2.39 -16.32 -14.39
CA ILE A 83 2.20 -17.44 -13.45
C ILE A 83 3.49 -18.23 -13.28
N LEU A 84 4.23 -18.49 -14.36
CA LEU A 84 5.51 -19.20 -14.29
C LEU A 84 6.53 -18.42 -13.47
N TYR A 85 6.66 -17.12 -13.72
CA TYR A 85 7.58 -16.25 -13.01
C TYR A 85 7.26 -16.19 -11.51
N MET A 86 6.00 -15.92 -11.14
CA MET A 86 5.56 -15.91 -9.74
C MET A 86 5.67 -17.29 -9.09
N GLY A 87 5.42 -18.35 -9.86
CA GLY A 87 5.53 -19.73 -9.41
C GLY A 87 6.96 -20.18 -9.10
N ILE A 88 7.97 -19.49 -9.64
CA ILE A 88 9.37 -19.72 -9.26
C ILE A 88 9.75 -18.82 -8.07
N ASN A 89 9.17 -17.62 -8.00
CA ASN A 89 9.38 -16.63 -6.94
C ASN A 89 8.29 -16.67 -5.86
N LYS A 90 7.88 -17.88 -5.44
CA LYS A 90 6.66 -18.11 -4.63
C LYS A 90 6.65 -17.34 -3.32
N ASP A 91 7.79 -17.27 -2.65
CA ASP A 91 7.94 -16.60 -1.35
C ASP A 91 7.84 -15.07 -1.49
N THR A 92 8.17 -14.53 -2.67
CA THR A 92 7.96 -13.11 -2.99
C THR A 92 6.49 -12.84 -3.30
N TYR A 93 5.84 -13.71 -4.08
CA TYR A 93 4.44 -13.59 -4.53
C TYR A 93 3.51 -14.56 -3.77
N ASP A 94 3.63 -14.53 -2.45
CA ASP A 94 2.95 -15.40 -1.48
C ASP A 94 1.50 -14.97 -1.18
N THR A 95 1.14 -13.72 -1.46
CA THR A 95 -0.21 -13.19 -1.27
C THR A 95 -0.90 -12.87 -2.60
N GLU A 96 -2.24 -12.94 -2.61
CA GLU A 96 -3.04 -12.58 -3.78
C GLU A 96 -2.83 -11.12 -4.23
N PRO A 97 -2.79 -10.11 -3.34
CA PRO A 97 -2.50 -8.73 -3.73
C PRO A 97 -1.17 -8.57 -4.46
N LYS A 98 -0.11 -9.25 -4.02
CA LYS A 98 1.21 -9.20 -4.69
C LYS A 98 1.14 -9.77 -6.09
N ARG A 99 0.42 -10.88 -6.26
CA ARG A 99 0.23 -11.53 -7.58
C ARG A 99 -0.57 -10.66 -8.55
N ILE A 100 -1.67 -10.08 -8.08
CA ILE A 100 -2.51 -9.18 -8.88
C ILE A 100 -1.70 -7.95 -9.31
N THR A 101 -1.02 -7.32 -8.35
CA THR A 101 -0.18 -6.13 -8.60
C THR A 101 0.94 -6.44 -9.59
N PHE A 102 1.56 -7.62 -9.49
CA PHE A 102 2.56 -8.06 -10.46
C PHE A 102 1.99 -8.10 -11.88
N ILE A 103 0.84 -8.75 -12.09
CA ILE A 103 0.22 -8.82 -13.43
C ILE A 103 -0.11 -7.42 -13.97
N LEU A 104 -0.73 -6.56 -13.14
CA LEU A 104 -1.05 -5.17 -13.52
C LEU A 104 0.20 -4.38 -13.88
N SER A 105 1.34 -4.66 -13.25
CA SER A 105 2.59 -3.95 -13.54
C SER A 105 3.09 -4.16 -14.96
N TYR A 106 2.74 -5.27 -15.64
CA TYR A 106 3.13 -5.54 -17.04
C TYR A 106 2.07 -5.09 -18.06
N MET A 107 0.95 -4.50 -17.62
CA MET A 107 -0.08 -3.93 -18.48
C MET A 107 0.24 -2.45 -18.76
N GLN A 108 1.28 -2.20 -19.56
CA GLN A 108 1.85 -0.87 -19.76
C GLN A 108 1.60 -0.30 -21.16
N GLU A 109 0.98 -1.07 -22.05
CA GLU A 109 0.89 -0.75 -23.47
C GLU A 109 -0.53 -0.87 -24.01
N GLY A 110 -0.79 -0.20 -25.12
CA GLY A 110 -2.03 -0.32 -25.88
C GLY A 110 -3.30 -0.08 -25.04
N ASN A 111 -4.34 -0.87 -25.31
CA ASN A 111 -5.64 -0.72 -24.65
C ASN A 111 -5.64 -1.21 -23.18
N THR A 112 -4.56 -1.84 -22.72
CA THR A 112 -4.47 -2.34 -21.34
C THR A 112 -4.22 -1.23 -20.33
N VAL A 113 -3.65 -0.12 -20.77
CA VAL A 113 -3.39 1.05 -19.94
C VAL A 113 -4.71 1.60 -19.38
N ASP A 114 -5.69 1.81 -20.27
CA ASP A 114 -7.01 2.29 -19.89
C ASP A 114 -7.74 1.30 -19.00
N TRP A 115 -7.72 0.01 -19.35
CA TRP A 115 -8.35 -1.03 -18.53
C TRP A 115 -7.72 -1.11 -17.13
N LYS A 116 -6.39 -1.09 -17.03
CA LYS A 116 -5.66 -1.07 -15.75
C LYS A 116 -6.02 0.17 -14.94
N GLN A 117 -6.07 1.34 -15.58
CA GLN A 117 -6.43 2.58 -14.90
C GLN A 117 -7.84 2.51 -14.33
N GLN A 118 -8.82 2.06 -15.12
CA GLN A 118 -10.20 1.88 -14.67
C GLN A 118 -10.29 0.86 -13.53
N PHE A 119 -9.59 -0.27 -13.67
CA PHE A 119 -9.54 -1.31 -12.63
C PHE A 119 -9.02 -0.72 -11.30
N VAL A 120 -7.87 -0.04 -11.32
CA VAL A 120 -7.27 0.54 -10.12
C VAL A 120 -8.14 1.65 -9.53
N GLN A 121 -8.70 2.54 -10.36
CA GLN A 121 -9.59 3.60 -9.89
C GLN A 121 -10.82 3.07 -9.14
N ASN A 122 -11.38 1.95 -9.59
CA ASN A 122 -12.53 1.32 -8.95
C ASN A 122 -12.20 0.65 -7.61
N LYS A 123 -10.92 0.36 -7.34
CA LYS A 123 -10.46 -0.33 -6.12
C LYS A 123 -9.70 0.58 -5.15
N LEU A 124 -9.24 1.73 -5.60
CA LEU A 124 -8.43 2.66 -4.82
C LEU A 124 -9.31 3.55 -3.95
N ASN A 125 -9.04 3.56 -2.64
CA ASN A 125 -9.62 4.54 -1.72
C ASN A 125 -8.64 5.69 -1.50
N LEU A 126 -8.91 6.85 -2.11
CA LEU A 126 -8.04 8.02 -1.98
C LEU A 126 -8.03 8.65 -0.57
N ASN A 127 -9.04 8.36 0.26
CA ASN A 127 -9.10 8.91 1.62
C ASN A 127 -8.23 8.11 2.60
N THR A 128 -8.06 6.81 2.37
CA THR A 128 -7.26 5.94 3.25
C THR A 128 -5.91 5.55 2.64
N GLY A 129 -5.76 5.64 1.32
CA GLY A 129 -4.59 5.15 0.58
C GLY A 129 -4.61 3.63 0.35
N ASP A 130 -5.67 2.95 0.77
CA ASP A 130 -5.81 1.50 0.59
C ASP A 130 -6.33 1.13 -0.79
N ILE A 131 -6.01 -0.09 -1.22
CA ILE A 131 -6.56 -0.71 -2.43
C ILE A 131 -7.33 -1.98 -2.07
N ASP A 132 -8.62 -1.97 -2.35
CA ASP A 132 -9.51 -3.12 -2.13
C ASP A 132 -9.43 -4.07 -3.33
N LEU A 133 -8.35 -4.84 -3.40
CA LEU A 133 -8.15 -5.80 -4.49
C LEU A 133 -9.08 -7.01 -4.31
N PRO A 134 -9.67 -7.51 -5.42
CA PRO A 134 -10.47 -8.73 -5.37
C PRO A 134 -9.56 -9.95 -5.11
N THR A 135 -10.17 -11.13 -4.95
CA THR A 135 -9.38 -12.36 -4.88
C THR A 135 -8.64 -12.61 -6.20
N TYR A 136 -7.56 -13.39 -6.17
CA TYR A 136 -6.80 -13.72 -7.38
C TYR A 136 -7.68 -14.36 -8.46
N ARG A 137 -8.61 -15.23 -8.05
CA ARG A 137 -9.56 -15.89 -8.97
C ARG A 137 -10.49 -14.89 -9.64
N GLU A 138 -11.06 -13.96 -8.89
CA GLU A 138 -11.95 -12.93 -9.42
C GLU A 138 -11.23 -12.00 -10.38
N PHE A 139 -10.00 -11.59 -10.04
CA PHE A 139 -9.16 -10.82 -10.94
C PHE A 139 -8.92 -11.52 -12.28
N ILE A 140 -8.55 -12.82 -12.26
CA ILE A 140 -8.33 -13.59 -13.49
C ILE A 140 -9.62 -13.68 -14.32
N ASN A 141 -10.78 -13.82 -13.69
CA ASN A 141 -12.07 -13.83 -14.40
C ASN A 141 -12.35 -12.47 -15.08
N GLU A 142 -12.12 -11.35 -14.38
CA GLU A 142 -12.27 -10.01 -14.97
C GLU A 142 -11.30 -9.78 -16.12
N PHE A 143 -10.03 -10.17 -15.95
CA PHE A 143 -9.01 -10.09 -17.00
C PHE A 143 -9.43 -10.92 -18.23
N GLN A 144 -9.83 -12.17 -18.03
CA GLN A 144 -10.27 -13.03 -19.14
C GLN A 144 -11.54 -12.49 -19.81
N LYS A 145 -12.45 -11.88 -19.06
CA LYS A 145 -13.64 -11.23 -19.64
C LYS A 145 -13.25 -10.04 -20.53
N ALA A 146 -12.25 -9.26 -20.12
CA ALA A 146 -11.77 -8.10 -20.87
C ALA A 146 -10.95 -8.49 -22.12
N PHE A 147 -10.13 -9.54 -22.01
CA PHE A 147 -9.16 -9.94 -23.03
C PHE A 147 -9.39 -11.34 -23.60
N LYS A 148 -10.63 -11.85 -23.53
CA LYS A 148 -10.99 -13.17 -24.10
C LYS A 148 -10.57 -13.16 -25.57
N PRO A 149 -9.73 -14.11 -26.03
CA PRO A 149 -9.63 -14.36 -27.46
C PRO A 149 -11.05 -14.61 -27.96
N GLU A 150 -11.46 -13.90 -29.01
CA GLU A 150 -12.49 -14.48 -29.88
C GLU A 150 -11.98 -15.89 -30.16
N GLU A 151 -12.82 -16.90 -29.93
CA GLU A 151 -12.45 -18.27 -30.21
C GLU A 151 -12.02 -18.30 -31.67
N GLU A 152 -10.71 -18.22 -31.91
CA GLU A 152 -10.14 -18.59 -33.19
C GLU A 152 -10.55 -20.03 -33.30
N ASP A 153 -11.52 -20.24 -34.20
CA ASP A 153 -12.08 -21.52 -34.53
C ASP A 153 -11.01 -22.60 -34.38
N ILE A 154 -11.41 -23.71 -33.77
CA ILE A 154 -10.71 -24.99 -33.64
C ILE A 154 -10.14 -25.54 -34.98
N ASN A 155 -10.26 -24.79 -36.07
CA ASN A 155 -9.80 -25.04 -37.42
C ASN A 155 -8.28 -25.05 -37.64
N ALA A 156 -7.43 -24.52 -36.76
CA ALA A 156 -5.98 -24.58 -37.01
C ALA A 156 -5.43 -26.02 -36.86
N LEU A 157 -5.99 -26.81 -35.94
CA LEU A 157 -5.59 -28.20 -35.71
C LEU A 157 -6.39 -29.17 -36.60
N ASP A 158 -7.64 -28.83 -36.94
CA ASP A 158 -8.43 -29.60 -37.91
C ASP A 158 -7.92 -29.46 -39.36
N LYS A 159 -7.36 -28.30 -39.74
CA LYS A 159 -6.68 -28.14 -41.06
C LYS A 159 -5.43 -28.99 -41.19
N LEU A 160 -4.71 -29.26 -40.10
CA LEU A 160 -3.51 -30.12 -40.11
C LEU A 160 -3.87 -31.62 -40.25
N LYS A 161 -5.10 -32.00 -39.90
CA LYS A 161 -5.65 -33.36 -40.09
C LYS A 161 -6.28 -33.60 -41.47
N MET A 162 -6.40 -32.57 -42.32
CA MET A 162 -6.96 -32.67 -43.67
C MET A 162 -5.92 -32.61 -44.80
N LEU A 163 -4.62 -32.65 -44.48
CA LEU A 163 -3.51 -32.84 -45.43
C LEU A 163 -2.94 -34.25 -45.29
#